data_AF-A0A0G0N9D0-F1
#
_entry.id   AF-A0A0G0N9D0-F1
#
_cell.length_a   1.000
_cell.length_b   1.000
_cell.length_c   1.000
_cell.angle_alpha   90.00
_cell.angle_beta   90.00
_cell.angle_gamma   90.00
#
_symmetry.space_group_name_H-M   'P 1'
#
loop_
_entity.id
_entity.type
_entity.pdbx_description
1 polymer ?
#
loop_
_entity_poly.entity_id
_entity_poly.type
_entity_poly.pdbx_seq_one_letter_code
_entity_poly.pdbx_strand_id
1 'polypeptide(L)'
;MNKKIIGVIVGIIIIGGIYYIMSYQATFPTQSVQEPTSLERQQPATATEAVLKIGASATLGNYIVGANGFSLYTFANDKIGISNCTGACATNWPPYIVPAEGARAADSTITGQVGTVQRADGSIQLTYNGMPLYFWIKDVNVGDTTGHGVNNIWFIARP
;
A
#
# COMPACT_ATOMS: atom_id res chain seq x y z
N MET A 1 36.96 -40.38 9.21
CA MET A 1 35.59 -40.05 8.77
C MET A 1 35.68 -39.40 7.40
N ASN A 2 34.84 -39.86 6.47
CA ASN A 2 35.23 -40.16 5.09
C ASN A 2 35.50 -38.92 4.21
N LYS A 3 36.78 -38.80 3.83
CA LYS A 3 37.28 -38.09 2.65
C LYS A 3 37.01 -38.95 1.40
N LYS A 4 36.92 -38.32 0.22
CA LYS A 4 37.80 -38.64 -0.94
C LYS A 4 37.46 -37.80 -2.18
N ILE A 5 38.41 -36.92 -2.51
CA ILE A 5 38.68 -36.34 -3.82
C ILE A 5 39.50 -37.38 -4.61
N ILE A 6 39.13 -37.70 -5.86
CA ILE A 6 39.97 -38.34 -6.91
C ILE A 6 39.31 -37.95 -8.26
N GLY A 7 39.93 -37.39 -9.30
CA GLY A 7 41.32 -37.37 -9.72
C GLY A 7 41.49 -38.17 -11.04
N VAL A 8 41.32 -37.48 -12.18
CA VAL A 8 41.90 -37.69 -13.55
C VAL A 8 42.43 -39.09 -13.94
N ILE A 9 41.97 -39.66 -15.07
CA ILE A 9 42.79 -40.53 -15.94
C ILE A 9 42.55 -40.25 -17.43
N VAL A 10 43.68 -40.18 -18.13
CA VAL A 10 43.96 -39.89 -19.53
C VAL A 10 43.65 -41.06 -20.47
N GLY A 11 43.09 -40.73 -21.65
CA GLY A 11 43.39 -41.19 -23.01
C GLY A 11 43.68 -42.66 -23.34
N ILE A 12 43.11 -43.14 -24.46
CA ILE A 12 43.79 -44.00 -25.46
C ILE A 12 43.16 -43.74 -26.85
N ILE A 13 44.05 -43.48 -27.80
CA ILE A 13 43.92 -43.33 -29.25
C ILE A 13 43.79 -44.73 -29.89
N ILE A 14 42.95 -44.98 -30.91
CA ILE A 14 43.38 -45.67 -32.16
C ILE A 14 42.44 -45.33 -33.35
N ILE A 15 42.93 -44.47 -34.25
CA ILE A 15 42.99 -44.53 -35.73
C ILE A 15 42.02 -45.45 -36.52
N GLY A 16 41.34 -44.83 -37.50
CA GLY A 16 40.69 -45.45 -38.65
C GLY A 16 39.57 -44.53 -39.13
N GLY A 17 39.77 -43.58 -40.05
CA GLY A 17 40.30 -43.77 -41.39
C GLY A 17 39.16 -43.49 -42.37
N ILE A 18 39.45 -42.61 -43.34
CA ILE A 18 38.79 -42.50 -44.66
C ILE A 18 37.59 -41.52 -44.75
N TYR A 19 37.92 -40.33 -45.26
CA TYR A 19 37.24 -39.58 -46.33
C TYR A 19 35.70 -39.68 -46.45
N TYR A 20 34.99 -38.58 -46.16
CA TYR A 20 34.02 -38.05 -47.12
C TYR A 20 33.84 -36.54 -46.94
N ILE A 21 34.11 -35.84 -48.03
CA ILE A 21 33.79 -34.44 -48.30
C ILE A 21 32.27 -34.23 -48.25
N MET A 22 31.82 -33.13 -47.64
CA MET A 22 30.73 -32.31 -48.18
C MET A 22 30.52 -31.10 -47.28
N SER A 23 30.85 -29.93 -47.82
CA SER A 23 30.37 -28.65 -47.33
C SER A 23 28.85 -28.64 -47.41
N TYR A 24 28.17 -28.69 -46.26
CA TYR A 24 26.76 -28.32 -46.18
C TYR A 24 26.69 -26.90 -45.62
N GLN A 25 26.41 -25.93 -46.48
CA GLN A 25 25.84 -24.68 -46.01
C GLN A 25 24.40 -24.99 -45.57
N ALA A 26 24.14 -24.91 -44.27
CA ALA A 26 22.78 -24.91 -43.76
C ALA A 26 22.19 -23.51 -44.00
N THR A 27 21.49 -23.34 -45.11
CA THR A 27 20.51 -22.27 -45.27
C THR A 27 19.34 -22.59 -44.34
N PHE A 28 19.26 -21.86 -43.22
CA PHE A 28 18.10 -21.93 -42.35
C PHE A 28 16.88 -21.34 -43.08
N PRO A 29 15.74 -22.05 -43.15
CA PRO A 29 14.52 -21.46 -43.66
C PRO A 29 14.08 -20.34 -42.73
N THR A 30 13.92 -19.13 -43.28
CA THR A 30 13.24 -18.01 -42.60
C THR A 30 11.81 -18.43 -42.32
N GLN A 31 11.55 -18.91 -41.10
CA GLN A 31 10.18 -19.06 -40.63
C GLN A 31 9.65 -17.68 -40.26
N SER A 32 8.52 -17.33 -40.88
CA SER A 32 7.71 -16.18 -40.49
C SER A 32 7.36 -16.32 -39.01
N VAL A 33 7.96 -15.48 -38.18
CA VAL A 33 7.51 -15.29 -36.80
C VAL A 33 6.10 -14.74 -36.91
N GLN A 34 5.10 -15.60 -36.70
CA GLN A 34 3.76 -15.11 -36.43
C GLN A 34 3.81 -14.43 -35.06
N GLU A 35 3.62 -13.12 -35.09
CA GLU A 35 3.36 -12.30 -33.91
C GLU A 35 2.24 -12.98 -33.11
N PRO A 36 2.48 -13.42 -31.87
CA PRO A 36 1.41 -13.97 -31.07
C PRO A 36 0.41 -12.85 -30.83
N THR A 37 -0.79 -13.02 -31.40
CA THR A 37 -1.98 -12.23 -31.16
C THR A 37 -2.05 -11.91 -29.67
N SER A 38 -1.90 -10.62 -29.35
CA SER A 38 -1.92 -10.10 -27.99
C SER A 38 -3.27 -10.41 -27.36
N LEU A 39 -3.33 -11.51 -26.61
CA LEU A 39 -4.27 -11.60 -25.50
C LEU A 39 -3.81 -10.53 -24.51
N GLU A 40 -4.52 -9.41 -24.55
CA GLU A 40 -4.52 -8.35 -23.55
C GLU A 40 -4.28 -8.98 -22.17
N ARG A 41 -3.05 -8.81 -21.63
CA ARG A 41 -2.84 -8.99 -20.21
C ARG A 41 -3.69 -7.92 -19.55
N GLN A 42 -4.88 -8.30 -19.07
CA GLN A 42 -5.56 -7.53 -18.04
C GLN A 42 -4.65 -7.51 -16.82
N GLN A 43 -3.74 -6.54 -16.81
CA GLN A 43 -3.14 -6.01 -15.61
C GLN A 43 -4.32 -5.66 -14.70
N PRO A 44 -4.46 -6.27 -13.51
CA PRO A 44 -5.43 -5.77 -12.55
C PRO A 44 -5.11 -4.29 -12.37
N ALA A 45 -6.08 -3.41 -12.62
CA ALA A 45 -5.96 -2.01 -12.27
C ALA A 45 -5.49 -1.97 -10.82
N THR A 46 -4.32 -1.36 -10.56
CA THR A 46 -3.72 -1.27 -9.23
C THR A 46 -4.80 -0.80 -8.26
N ALA A 47 -5.27 -1.68 -7.37
CA ALA A 47 -6.32 -1.33 -6.44
C ALA A 47 -5.77 -0.20 -5.54
N THR A 48 -6.30 1.01 -5.71
CA THR A 48 -5.96 2.15 -4.86
C THR A 48 -6.32 1.78 -3.43
N GLU A 49 -5.31 1.64 -2.55
CA GLU A 49 -5.56 1.32 -1.15
C GLU A 49 -6.40 2.43 -0.50
N ALA A 50 -7.46 2.03 0.21
CA ALA A 50 -8.37 2.98 0.83
C ALA A 50 -7.67 3.76 1.97
N VAL A 51 -7.79 5.08 1.94
CA VAL A 51 -7.27 5.98 2.98
C VAL A 51 -8.12 5.97 4.25
N LEU A 52 -9.41 5.63 4.14
CA LEU A 52 -10.31 5.39 5.25
C LEU A 52 -10.88 3.99 5.16
N LYS A 53 -10.86 3.28 6.28
CA LYS A 53 -11.43 1.93 6.44
C LYS A 53 -12.40 1.91 7.63
N ILE A 54 -13.13 0.80 7.81
CA ILE A 54 -14.00 0.60 8.98
C ILE A 54 -13.33 -0.25 10.05
N GLY A 55 -13.32 0.26 11.28
CA GLY A 55 -13.10 -0.51 12.52
C GLY A 55 -14.43 -0.76 13.24
N ALA A 56 -14.44 -1.74 14.14
CA ALA A 56 -15.62 -2.07 14.94
C ALA A 56 -15.23 -2.40 16.39
N SER A 57 -16.11 -2.07 17.32
CA SER A 57 -16.01 -2.49 18.72
C SER A 57 -17.39 -2.75 19.29
N ALA A 58 -17.47 -3.60 20.32
CA ALA A 58 -18.72 -3.92 20.99
C ALA A 58 -19.36 -2.70 21.68
N THR A 59 -18.55 -1.74 22.14
CA THR A 59 -19.00 -0.59 22.94
C THR A 59 -19.28 0.66 22.09
N LEU A 60 -18.49 0.92 21.05
CA LEU A 60 -18.65 2.12 20.20
C LEU A 60 -19.37 1.83 18.88
N GLY A 61 -19.57 0.55 18.53
CA GLY A 61 -20.06 0.15 17.21
C GLY A 61 -19.00 0.34 16.13
N ASN A 62 -19.43 0.65 14.91
CA ASN A 62 -18.54 0.93 13.79
C ASN A 62 -17.94 2.34 13.91
N TYR A 63 -16.67 2.47 13.55
CA TYR A 63 -15.92 3.72 13.52
C TYR A 63 -14.93 3.73 12.35
N ILE A 64 -14.43 4.92 12.03
CA ILE A 64 -13.47 5.12 10.94
C ILE A 64 -12.06 4.89 11.47
N VAL A 65 -11.27 4.16 10.71
CA VAL A 65 -9.83 3.97 10.92
C VAL A 65 -9.05 4.45 9.70
N GLY A 66 -7.78 4.79 9.89
CA GLY A 66 -6.87 5.09 8.78
C GLY A 66 -6.50 3.85 7.97
N ALA A 67 -5.75 4.02 6.88
CA ALA A 67 -5.27 2.91 6.06
C ALA A 67 -4.42 1.92 6.89
N ASN A 68 -3.75 2.42 7.92
CA ASN A 68 -2.95 1.66 8.88
C ASN A 68 -3.78 0.92 9.96
N GLY A 69 -5.10 1.05 9.98
CA GLY A 69 -5.99 0.42 10.96
C GLY A 69 -6.11 1.15 12.31
N PHE A 70 -5.42 2.26 12.51
CA PHE A 70 -5.54 3.05 13.74
C PHE A 70 -6.81 3.91 13.73
N SER A 71 -7.45 4.02 14.89
CA SER A 71 -8.66 4.81 15.09
C SER A 71 -8.45 6.28 14.77
N LEU A 72 -9.45 6.86 14.10
CA LEU A 72 -9.47 8.29 13.78
C LEU A 72 -10.49 9.02 14.65
N TYR A 73 -10.15 10.27 14.94
CA TYR A 73 -10.89 11.13 15.85
C TYR A 73 -11.19 12.49 15.22
N THR A 74 -12.28 13.10 15.69
CA THR A 74 -12.63 14.50 15.44
C THR A 74 -12.45 15.31 16.72
N PHE A 75 -12.08 16.57 16.55
CA PHE A 75 -11.88 17.52 17.64
C PHE A 75 -13.08 18.47 17.74
N ALA A 76 -13.70 18.57 18.92
CA ALA A 76 -14.90 19.38 19.13
C ALA A 76 -14.66 20.88 18.91
N ASN A 77 -13.41 21.34 19.07
CA ASN A 77 -13.06 22.73 18.84
C ASN A 77 -12.75 23.01 17.36
N ASP A 78 -12.71 22.00 16.49
CA ASP A 78 -12.58 22.20 15.04
C ASP A 78 -13.90 22.62 14.40
N LYS A 79 -13.81 23.18 13.19
CA LYS A 79 -14.95 23.46 12.33
C LYS A 79 -14.77 22.75 11.00
N ILE A 80 -15.83 22.68 10.21
CA ILE A 80 -15.74 22.18 8.83
C ILE A 80 -14.65 22.98 8.09
N GLY A 81 -13.67 22.26 7.54
CA GLY A 81 -12.55 22.84 6.79
C GLY A 81 -11.56 23.65 7.63
N ILE A 82 -11.60 23.58 8.96
CA ILE A 82 -10.68 24.32 9.84
C ILE A 82 -10.18 23.43 10.98
N SER A 83 -8.87 23.20 11.01
CA SER A 83 -8.18 22.58 12.14
C SER A 83 -7.62 23.64 13.10
N ASN A 84 -8.09 23.64 14.34
CA ASN A 84 -7.56 24.44 15.45
C ASN A 84 -6.47 23.68 16.25
N CYS A 85 -6.32 22.37 16.06
CA CYS A 85 -5.30 21.59 16.74
C CYS A 85 -3.90 21.80 16.13
N THR A 86 -3.05 22.58 16.81
CA THR A 86 -1.67 22.91 16.37
C THR A 86 -0.66 22.75 17.52
N GLY A 87 0.64 22.78 17.21
CA GLY A 87 1.70 22.69 18.22
C GLY A 87 1.61 21.42 19.08
N ALA A 88 1.60 21.58 20.40
CA ALA A 88 1.48 20.46 21.34
C ALA A 88 0.18 19.67 21.19
N CYS A 89 -0.90 20.30 20.72
CA CYS A 89 -2.13 19.57 20.38
C CYS A 89 -1.84 18.55 19.27
N ALA A 90 -1.25 19.00 18.16
CA ALA A 90 -0.92 18.15 17.01
C ALA A 90 0.19 17.12 17.31
N THR A 91 0.96 17.32 18.38
CA THR A 91 1.92 16.31 18.86
C THR A 91 1.19 15.15 19.55
N ASN A 92 0.19 15.46 20.38
CA ASN A 92 -0.58 14.43 21.08
C ASN A 92 -1.69 13.82 20.21
N TRP A 93 -2.22 14.61 19.29
CA TRP A 93 -3.24 14.24 18.30
C TRP A 93 -2.69 14.42 16.89
N PRO A 94 -1.84 13.51 16.39
CA PRO A 94 -1.25 13.63 15.08
C PRO A 94 -2.32 13.78 13.98
N PRO A 95 -2.27 14.84 13.16
CA PRO A 95 -3.16 14.99 12.01
C PRO A 95 -2.96 13.82 11.03
N TYR A 96 -4.04 13.33 10.42
CA TYR A 96 -3.91 12.36 9.34
C TYR A 96 -3.51 13.07 8.05
N ILE A 97 -2.20 13.24 7.86
CA ILE A 97 -1.61 13.89 6.69
C ILE A 97 -1.61 12.96 5.48
N VAL A 98 -2.00 13.49 4.33
CA VAL A 98 -2.02 12.82 3.04
C VAL A 98 -1.31 13.67 1.99
N PRO A 99 -0.87 13.08 0.86
CA PRO A 99 -0.40 13.86 -0.28
C PRO A 99 -1.44 14.87 -0.79
N ALA A 100 -0.96 16.00 -1.31
CA ALA A 100 -1.81 17.05 -1.86
C ALA A 100 -2.64 16.57 -3.05
N GLU A 101 -2.05 15.71 -3.86
CA GLU A 101 -2.66 15.11 -5.04
C GLU A 101 -2.83 13.60 -4.88
N GLY A 102 -3.75 13.03 -5.66
CA GLY A 102 -3.99 11.58 -5.69
C GLY A 102 -5.41 11.19 -5.31
N ALA A 103 -5.79 9.98 -5.72
CA ALA A 103 -7.10 9.42 -5.41
C ALA A 103 -7.19 9.09 -3.91
N ARG A 104 -8.33 9.44 -3.30
CA ARG A 104 -8.65 9.20 -1.89
C ARG A 104 -9.82 8.24 -1.83
N ALA A 105 -9.53 6.95 -1.96
CA ALA A 105 -10.54 5.92 -1.83
C ALA A 105 -10.91 5.74 -0.35
N ALA A 106 -12.18 5.52 -0.06
CA ALA A 106 -12.63 5.00 1.22
C ALA A 106 -13.27 3.63 1.01
N ASP A 107 -13.34 2.81 2.05
CA ASP A 107 -14.15 1.60 2.04
C ASP A 107 -15.58 1.92 1.58
N SER A 108 -16.17 1.04 0.77
CA SER A 108 -17.47 1.25 0.15
C SER A 108 -18.64 1.41 1.14
N THR A 109 -18.43 1.02 2.40
CA THR A 109 -19.39 1.18 3.50
C THR A 109 -19.35 2.56 4.15
N ILE A 110 -18.33 3.37 3.85
CA ILE A 110 -18.24 4.77 4.29
C ILE A 110 -19.07 5.61 3.34
N THR A 111 -20.18 6.16 3.82
CA THR A 111 -21.16 6.88 2.99
C THR A 111 -20.98 8.39 3.00
N GLY A 112 -20.22 8.92 3.95
CA GLY A 112 -19.91 10.35 4.03
C GLY A 112 -18.82 10.80 3.07
N GLN A 113 -18.58 12.11 3.08
CA GLN A 113 -17.67 12.76 2.15
C GLN A 113 -16.23 12.70 2.67
N VAL A 114 -15.35 12.09 1.89
CA VAL A 114 -13.90 12.19 2.08
C VAL A 114 -13.40 13.46 1.40
N GLY A 115 -12.63 14.25 2.14
CA GLY A 115 -12.05 15.49 1.63
C GLY A 115 -10.70 15.78 2.28
N THR A 116 -10.21 17.00 2.08
CA THR A 116 -8.98 17.47 2.71
C THR A 116 -9.07 18.94 3.09
N VAL A 117 -8.24 19.35 4.05
CA VAL A 117 -7.99 20.75 4.41
C VAL A 117 -6.50 21.02 4.36
N GLN A 118 -6.11 22.20 3.87
CA GLN A 118 -4.74 22.68 4.03
C GLN A 118 -4.58 23.30 5.42
N ARG A 119 -3.61 22.80 6.18
CA ARG A 119 -3.27 23.31 7.52
C ARG A 119 -2.40 24.56 7.40
N ALA A 120 -2.31 25.31 8.50
CA ALA A 120 -1.48 26.52 8.58
C ALA A 120 0.03 26.26 8.35
N ASP A 121 0.49 25.03 8.62
CA ASP A 121 1.86 24.58 8.36
C ASP A 121 2.09 24.14 6.89
N GLY A 122 1.07 24.24 6.04
CA GLY A 122 1.09 23.86 4.62
C GLY A 122 0.78 22.39 4.33
N SER A 123 0.72 21.54 5.35
CA SER A 123 0.39 20.11 5.17
C SER A 123 -1.09 19.90 4.84
N ILE A 124 -1.39 18.80 4.13
CA ILE A 124 -2.74 18.46 3.70
C ILE A 124 -3.29 17.38 4.62
N GLN A 125 -4.34 17.70 5.36
CA GLN A 125 -4.98 16.79 6.31
C GLN A 125 -6.26 16.22 5.74
N LEU A 126 -6.48 14.93 5.96
CA LEU A 126 -7.70 14.25 5.57
C LEU A 126 -8.89 14.70 6.43
N THR A 127 -10.05 14.85 5.81
CA THR A 127 -11.30 15.19 6.48
C THR A 127 -12.39 14.17 6.17
N TYR A 128 -13.28 13.93 7.12
CA TYR A 128 -14.53 13.21 6.91
C TYR A 128 -15.72 14.12 7.19
N ASN A 129 -16.65 14.23 6.23
CA ASN A 129 -17.75 15.20 6.27
C ASN A 129 -17.25 16.63 6.59
N GLY A 130 -16.09 16.98 6.04
CA GLY A 130 -15.43 18.27 6.26
C GLY A 130 -14.73 18.45 7.61
N MET A 131 -14.87 17.51 8.56
CA MET A 131 -14.19 17.56 9.86
C MET A 131 -12.76 17.01 9.76
N PRO A 132 -11.73 17.70 10.27
CA PRO A 132 -10.35 17.20 10.26
C PRO A 132 -10.20 15.92 11.10
N LEU A 133 -9.42 14.96 10.57
CA LEU A 133 -9.19 13.67 11.20
C LEU A 133 -7.81 13.59 11.85
N TYR A 134 -7.77 13.02 13.05
CA TYR A 134 -6.54 12.87 13.85
C TYR A 134 -6.40 11.45 14.37
N PHE A 135 -5.15 11.02 14.54
CA PHE A 135 -4.79 9.87 15.36
C PHE A 135 -4.62 10.30 16.82
N TRP A 136 -4.49 9.32 17.71
CA TRP A 136 -4.20 9.54 19.12
C TRP A 136 -2.89 8.88 19.53
N ILE A 137 -1.97 9.62 20.14
CA ILE A 137 -0.61 9.12 20.46
C ILE A 137 -0.60 7.95 21.45
N LYS A 138 -1.67 7.75 22.24
CA LYS A 138 -1.73 6.62 23.20
C LYS A 138 -2.43 5.39 22.63
N ASP A 139 -2.94 5.43 21.41
CA ASP A 139 -3.38 4.22 20.72
C ASP A 139 -2.12 3.53 20.17
N VAL A 140 -1.78 2.38 20.76
CA VAL A 140 -0.53 1.65 20.46
C VAL A 140 -0.81 0.50 19.49
N ASN A 141 -2.01 -0.05 19.55
CA ASN A 141 -2.45 -1.16 18.71
C ASN A 141 -3.56 -0.72 17.76
N VAL A 142 -3.62 -1.40 16.61
CA VAL A 142 -4.78 -1.31 15.70
C VAL A 142 -6.06 -1.65 16.46
N GLY A 143 -7.07 -0.80 16.31
CA GLY A 143 -8.35 -0.92 17.01
C GLY A 143 -8.38 -0.39 18.44
N ASP A 144 -7.26 0.12 18.99
CA ASP A 144 -7.31 0.91 20.21
C ASP A 144 -8.19 2.14 19.98
N THR A 145 -9.05 2.44 20.95
CA THR A 145 -10.01 3.57 20.85
C THR A 145 -9.87 4.54 22.03
N THR A 146 -8.70 4.58 22.67
CA THR A 146 -8.49 5.24 23.97
C THR A 146 -8.57 6.77 23.91
N GLY A 147 -8.52 7.35 22.71
CA GLY A 147 -8.76 8.77 22.49
C GLY A 147 -10.22 9.19 22.63
N HIS A 148 -11.17 8.25 22.59
CA HIS A 148 -12.58 8.58 22.64
C HIS A 148 -12.96 9.17 24.00
N GLY A 149 -13.55 10.36 24.01
CA GLY A 149 -13.99 11.05 25.23
C GLY A 149 -12.87 11.77 25.98
N VAL A 150 -11.64 11.80 25.47
CA VAL A 150 -10.54 12.54 26.13
C VAL A 150 -10.93 14.01 26.27
N ASN A 151 -10.88 14.51 27.51
CA ASN A 151 -11.28 15.86 27.90
C ASN A 151 -12.70 16.27 27.47
N ASN A 152 -13.58 15.32 27.13
CA ASN A 152 -14.91 15.55 26.57
C ASN A 152 -14.94 16.39 25.28
N ILE A 153 -13.82 16.45 24.55
CA ILE A 153 -13.68 17.24 23.32
C ILE A 153 -13.06 16.45 22.16
N TRP A 154 -12.74 15.18 22.38
CA TRP A 154 -12.23 14.27 21.34
C TRP A 154 -13.18 13.11 21.17
N PHE A 155 -13.65 12.90 19.95
CA PHE A 155 -14.67 11.90 19.65
C PHE A 155 -14.22 11.00 18.51
N ILE A 156 -14.64 9.75 18.57
CA ILE A 156 -14.25 8.79 17.55
C ILE A 156 -15.01 9.13 16.27
N ALA A 157 -14.32 9.13 15.13
CA ALA A 157 -14.92 9.42 13.84
C ALA A 157 -15.88 8.29 13.49
N ARG A 158 -17.16 8.61 13.31
CA ARG A 158 -18.21 7.63 12.97
C ARG A 158 -18.42 7.64 11.46
N PRO A 159 -18.60 6.48 10.82
CA PRO A 159 -18.97 6.40 9.41
C PRO A 159 -20.37 6.95 9.18
#